data_AF-A0A969Y191-F1
#
_entry.id   AF-A0A969Y191-F1
#
_cell.length_a   1.000
_cell.length_b   1.000
_cell.length_c   1.000
_cell.angle_alpha   90.00
_cell.angle_beta   90.00
_cell.angle_gamma   90.00
#
_symmetry.space_group_name_H-M   'P 1'
#
loop_
_entity.id
_entity.type
_entity.pdbx_description
1 polymer ?
#
loop_
_entity_poly.entity_id
_entity_poly.type
_entity_poly.pdbx_seq_one_letter_code
_entity_poly.pdbx_strand_id
1 'polypeptide(L)'
;MSDATAVRILLDTDMDGDCDDAAALAVLHALADNGEAEILAVGTCGKNPYAPQTISAVNAWYGRGDIPIGAPKGEAPLRTSRYTQTVAERCPHPLRTAEDAEDVVALYRKLLTQADDHGVTLVTIGYHTNVAALLRSPDGIELVRRKVSRWVCMGGNFIGSPARDDLTLGNANFLVDPAATYDAINHWPRPVVFAGREVGSVPSGLTAGARLAETPADNPVRIAYECYFGGVCKPRHVADPVTVLYAVRGLRDWWDLHDTGFMDLQPDMAFEWKDGPGRGQAYLLKKTLPDGATTDRAVERVCEELMIQPPKRPRGRLTAPRRR
;
A
#
# COMPACT_ATOMS: atom_id res chain seq x y z
N MET A 1 -15.76 -18.95 19.04
CA MET A 1 -15.23 -18.35 17.81
C MET A 1 -13.88 -17.80 18.18
N SER A 2 -12.77 -18.34 17.65
CA SER A 2 -11.44 -17.82 17.99
C SER A 2 -11.38 -16.36 17.54
N ASP A 3 -11.16 -15.43 18.47
CA ASP A 3 -10.80 -14.05 18.15
C ASP A 3 -9.50 -14.11 17.35
N ALA A 4 -9.60 -14.00 16.02
CA ALA A 4 -8.43 -13.83 15.19
C ALA A 4 -7.84 -12.47 15.55
N THR A 5 -6.59 -12.46 16.02
CA THR A 5 -5.88 -11.24 16.38
C THR A 5 -5.75 -10.34 15.16
N ALA A 6 -6.09 -9.05 15.31
CA ALA A 6 -6.00 -8.07 14.22
C ALA A 6 -4.59 -8.00 13.63
N VAL A 7 -4.48 -7.92 12.30
CA VAL A 7 -3.18 -7.81 11.63
C VAL A 7 -2.61 -6.42 11.85
N ARG A 8 -1.42 -6.35 12.46
CA ARG A 8 -0.73 -5.07 12.71
C ARG A 8 0.05 -4.66 11.47
N ILE A 9 -0.26 -3.49 10.92
CA ILE A 9 0.19 -3.03 9.60
C ILE A 9 1.04 -1.76 9.74
N LEU A 10 2.22 -1.79 9.13
CA LEU A 10 2.91 -0.58 8.66
C LEU A 10 2.61 -0.44 7.17
N LEU A 11 1.91 0.63 6.77
CA LEU A 11 1.63 0.91 5.36
C LEU A 11 2.64 1.93 4.83
N ASP A 12 3.26 1.61 3.71
CA ASP A 12 4.21 2.47 2.99
C ASP A 12 3.68 2.73 1.58
N THR A 13 3.34 3.98 1.28
CA THR A 13 2.58 4.41 0.09
C THR A 13 3.28 5.57 -0.60
N ASP A 14 3.15 5.73 -1.91
CA ASP A 14 3.65 6.95 -2.55
C ASP A 14 2.68 8.12 -2.30
N MET A 15 1.38 7.82 -2.19
CA MET A 15 0.28 8.79 -2.08
C MET A 15 0.52 9.97 -3.04
N ASP A 16 0.91 9.68 -4.28
CA ASP A 16 1.12 10.72 -5.28
C ASP A 16 0.63 10.33 -6.68
N GLY A 17 1.08 9.20 -7.21
CA GLY A 17 1.11 8.94 -8.63
C GLY A 17 -0.27 8.62 -9.19
N ASP A 18 -0.94 7.68 -8.55
CA ASP A 18 -2.29 7.26 -8.87
C ASP A 18 -3.22 7.50 -7.67
N CYS A 19 -4.53 7.44 -7.92
CA CYS A 19 -5.53 7.63 -6.87
C CYS A 19 -5.82 6.34 -6.09
N ASP A 20 -5.32 5.18 -6.54
CA ASP A 20 -5.57 3.92 -5.84
C ASP A 20 -4.83 3.79 -4.51
N ASP A 21 -3.79 4.59 -4.23
CA ASP A 21 -3.23 4.75 -2.87
C ASP A 21 -4.28 5.23 -1.86
N ALA A 22 -5.06 6.25 -2.23
CA ALA A 22 -6.12 6.79 -1.38
C ALA A 22 -7.25 5.75 -1.17
N ALA A 23 -7.55 4.96 -2.20
CA ALA A 23 -8.48 3.85 -2.10
C ALA A 23 -7.96 2.72 -1.20
N ALA A 24 -6.67 2.38 -1.30
CA ALA A 24 -6.04 1.36 -0.48
C ALA A 24 -6.04 1.77 1.00
N LEU A 25 -5.78 3.03 1.30
CA LEU A 25 -5.86 3.56 2.66
C LEU A 25 -7.31 3.55 3.20
N ALA A 26 -8.32 3.88 2.37
CA ALA A 26 -9.73 3.69 2.73
C ALA A 26 -10.07 2.23 3.04
N VAL A 27 -9.63 1.29 2.19
CA VAL A 27 -9.81 -0.15 2.41
C VAL A 27 -9.16 -0.60 3.72
N LEU A 28 -7.94 -0.14 4.01
CA LEU A 28 -7.24 -0.46 5.26
C LEU A 28 -8.01 0.08 6.48
N HIS A 29 -8.54 1.30 6.40
CA HIS A 29 -9.37 1.86 7.46
C HIS A 29 -10.68 1.10 7.67
N ALA A 30 -11.36 0.68 6.59
CA ALA A 30 -12.57 -0.12 6.67
C ALA A 30 -12.30 -1.48 7.35
N LEU A 31 -11.17 -2.12 7.01
CA LEU A 31 -10.71 -3.35 7.65
C LEU A 31 -10.36 -3.13 9.13
N ALA A 32 -9.74 -2.00 9.47
CA ALA A 32 -9.48 -1.63 10.87
C ALA A 32 -10.77 -1.34 11.66
N ASP A 33 -11.78 -0.74 11.02
CA ASP A 33 -13.12 -0.57 11.60
C ASP A 33 -13.81 -1.93 11.82
N ASN A 34 -13.49 -2.93 11.01
CA ASN A 34 -14.01 -4.29 11.14
C ASN A 34 -13.24 -5.14 12.16
N GLY A 35 -12.22 -4.57 12.83
CA GLY A 35 -11.39 -5.27 13.81
C GLY A 35 -10.40 -6.24 13.18
N GLU A 36 -10.22 -6.21 11.86
CA GLU A 36 -9.35 -7.12 11.13
C GLU A 36 -7.89 -6.62 11.06
N ALA A 37 -7.68 -5.31 11.24
CA ALA A 37 -6.36 -4.68 11.17
C ALA A 37 -6.14 -3.61 12.25
N GLU A 38 -4.88 -3.43 12.65
CA GLU A 38 -4.38 -2.31 13.45
C GLU A 38 -3.35 -1.54 12.61
N ILE A 39 -3.62 -0.26 12.33
CA ILE A 39 -2.71 0.59 11.56
C ILE A 39 -1.71 1.21 12.53
N LEU A 40 -0.45 0.79 12.48
CA LEU A 40 0.59 1.27 13.38
C LEU A 40 1.16 2.62 12.94
N ALA A 41 1.34 2.79 11.64
CA ALA A 41 1.76 4.03 11.00
C ALA A 41 1.48 3.96 9.49
N VAL A 42 1.49 5.14 8.86
CA VAL A 42 1.49 5.27 7.40
C VAL A 42 2.68 6.13 6.98
N GLY A 43 3.59 5.58 6.20
CA GLY A 43 4.74 6.31 5.64
C GLY A 43 4.53 6.68 4.18
N THR A 44 5.06 7.83 3.76
CA THR A 44 5.19 8.18 2.34
C THR A 44 6.56 7.74 1.83
N CYS A 45 6.68 7.16 0.65
CA CYS A 45 8.00 6.80 0.06
C CYS A 45 8.58 7.87 -0.88
N GLY A 46 7.80 8.92 -1.18
CA GLY A 46 8.22 10.06 -2.00
C GLY A 46 8.23 11.38 -1.22
N LYS A 47 8.79 12.42 -1.85
CA LYS A 47 8.89 13.81 -1.35
C LYS A 47 7.77 14.72 -1.81
N ASN A 48 6.65 14.19 -2.32
CA ASN A 48 5.51 15.03 -2.64
C ASN A 48 5.11 15.85 -1.39
N PRO A 49 5.14 17.20 -1.44
CA PRO A 49 5.04 18.03 -0.24
C PRO A 49 3.64 18.03 0.40
N TYR A 50 2.66 17.39 -0.23
CA TYR A 50 1.28 17.26 0.24
C TYR A 50 0.87 15.82 0.53
N ALA A 51 1.70 14.82 0.21
CA ALA A 51 1.38 13.41 0.47
C ALA A 51 1.18 13.12 1.98
N PRO A 52 2.05 13.58 2.91
CA PRO A 52 1.83 13.37 4.33
C PRO A 52 0.53 14.02 4.84
N GLN A 53 0.19 15.23 4.36
CA GLN A 53 -1.05 15.93 4.69
C GLN A 53 -2.28 15.19 4.15
N THR A 54 -2.17 14.61 2.95
CA THR A 54 -3.24 13.81 2.33
C THR A 54 -3.52 12.56 3.14
N ILE A 55 -2.47 11.83 3.57
CA ILE A 55 -2.60 10.71 4.51
C ILE A 55 -3.23 11.18 5.82
N SER A 56 -2.79 12.31 6.35
CA SER A 56 -3.34 12.90 7.58
C SER A 56 -4.84 13.20 7.45
N ALA A 57 -5.29 13.70 6.30
CA ALA A 57 -6.69 13.95 6.00
C ALA A 57 -7.53 12.68 5.92
N VAL A 58 -7.03 11.63 5.25
CA VAL A 58 -7.71 10.34 5.19
C VAL A 58 -7.77 9.71 6.59
N ASN A 59 -6.67 9.69 7.32
CA ASN A 59 -6.63 9.19 8.70
C ASN A 59 -7.63 9.93 9.61
N ALA A 60 -7.67 11.26 9.53
CA ALA A 60 -8.59 12.10 10.29
C ALA A 60 -10.05 11.86 9.91
N TRP A 61 -10.34 11.67 8.62
CA TRP A 61 -11.68 11.32 8.12
C TRP A 61 -12.22 10.03 8.76
N TYR A 62 -11.36 9.01 8.89
CA TYR A 62 -11.69 7.75 9.55
C TYR A 62 -11.58 7.77 11.08
N GLY A 63 -11.48 8.96 11.68
CA GLY A 63 -11.41 9.14 13.14
C GLY A 63 -10.13 8.58 13.78
N ARG A 64 -9.03 8.55 13.01
CA ARG A 64 -7.71 8.04 13.42
C ARG A 64 -6.60 9.04 13.10
N GLY A 65 -6.87 10.33 13.31
CA GLY A 65 -5.92 11.42 13.03
C GLY A 65 -4.65 11.41 13.89
N ASP A 66 -4.58 10.53 14.88
CA ASP A 66 -3.45 10.27 15.77
C ASP A 66 -2.49 9.18 15.25
N ILE A 67 -2.82 8.48 14.16
CA ILE A 67 -1.89 7.53 13.53
C ILE A 67 -0.61 8.28 13.14
N PRO A 68 0.57 7.81 13.58
CA PRO A 68 1.85 8.38 13.18
C PRO A 68 2.06 8.36 11.67
N ILE A 69 2.60 9.46 11.14
CA ILE A 69 2.88 9.62 9.72
C ILE A 69 4.38 9.84 9.54
N GLY A 70 5.00 9.02 8.70
CA GLY A 70 6.41 9.13 8.34
C GLY A 70 6.60 9.71 6.94
N ALA A 71 7.64 10.52 6.75
CA ALA A 71 8.10 10.95 5.43
C ALA A 71 9.63 10.85 5.34
N PRO A 72 10.21 10.64 4.14
CA PRO A 72 11.65 10.55 3.96
C PRO A 72 12.28 11.93 4.19
N LYS A 73 13.24 12.01 5.14
CA LYS A 73 14.04 13.23 5.34
C LYS A 73 15.33 13.23 4.52
N GLY A 74 15.78 12.06 4.07
CA GLY A 74 16.93 11.86 3.17
C GLY A 74 16.59 11.99 1.68
N GLU A 75 17.39 11.41 0.80
CA GLU A 75 17.05 11.32 -0.64
C GLU A 75 15.82 10.44 -0.86
N ALA A 76 14.92 10.89 -1.72
CA ALA A 76 13.74 10.13 -2.14
C ALA A 76 13.15 10.75 -3.42
N PRO A 77 12.42 9.97 -4.22
CA PRO A 77 11.76 10.47 -5.43
C PRO A 77 10.83 11.65 -5.16
N LEU A 78 10.79 12.61 -6.07
CA LEU A 78 9.84 13.73 -6.04
C LEU A 78 8.95 13.66 -7.27
N ARG A 79 7.65 13.45 -7.06
CA ARG A 79 6.64 13.47 -8.12
C ARG A 79 5.51 14.43 -7.78
N THR A 80 4.93 15.00 -8.82
CA THR A 80 3.71 15.79 -8.71
C THR A 80 2.51 14.85 -8.65
N SER A 81 1.42 15.32 -8.03
CA SER A 81 0.16 14.58 -7.95
C SER A 81 -0.97 15.42 -8.49
N ARG A 82 -2.01 14.76 -9.00
CA ARG A 82 -3.26 15.41 -9.42
C ARG A 82 -4.16 15.77 -8.23
N TYR A 83 -3.95 15.17 -7.07
CA TYR A 83 -4.91 15.27 -5.97
C TYR A 83 -4.35 15.70 -4.61
N THR A 84 -3.09 15.38 -4.29
CA THR A 84 -2.57 15.54 -2.92
C THR A 84 -2.72 16.95 -2.38
N GLN A 85 -2.34 17.96 -3.18
CA GLN A 85 -2.48 19.37 -2.80
C GLN A 85 -3.95 19.73 -2.50
N THR A 86 -4.87 19.34 -3.37
CA THR A 86 -6.29 19.66 -3.21
C THR A 86 -6.88 18.98 -1.97
N VAL A 87 -6.53 17.72 -1.72
CA VAL A 87 -6.99 17.00 -0.52
C VAL A 87 -6.44 17.66 0.74
N ALA A 88 -5.13 17.93 0.79
CA ALA A 88 -4.48 18.62 1.90
C ALA A 88 -5.10 20.00 2.17
N GLU A 89 -5.41 20.78 1.15
CA GLU A 89 -5.97 22.12 1.35
C GLU A 89 -7.45 22.12 1.74
N ARG A 90 -8.24 21.14 1.28
CA ARG A 90 -9.71 21.13 1.47
C ARG A 90 -10.16 20.36 2.70
N CYS A 91 -9.40 19.35 3.12
CA CYS A 91 -9.83 18.42 4.15
C CYS A 91 -9.24 18.79 5.52
N PRO A 92 -10.01 18.69 6.62
CA PRO A 92 -9.46 18.88 7.97
C PRO A 92 -8.44 17.81 8.36
N HIS A 93 -7.24 18.22 8.79
CA HIS A 93 -6.21 17.33 9.31
C HIS A 93 -5.24 18.06 10.26
N PRO A 94 -4.54 17.33 11.16
CA PRO A 94 -3.62 17.93 12.13
C PRO A 94 -2.24 18.32 11.56
N LEU A 95 -1.76 17.66 10.52
CA LEU A 95 -0.38 17.82 10.00
C LEU A 95 -0.28 19.06 9.09
N ARG A 96 0.53 20.09 9.40
CA ARG A 96 0.48 21.36 8.64
C ARG A 96 1.35 21.33 7.40
N THR A 97 2.56 20.79 7.51
CA THR A 97 3.50 20.66 6.40
C THR A 97 4.19 19.30 6.41
N ALA A 98 4.80 18.89 5.31
CA ALA A 98 5.53 17.62 5.22
C ALA A 98 6.68 17.52 6.24
N GLU A 99 7.23 18.65 6.70
CA GLU A 99 8.25 18.71 7.73
C GLU A 99 7.73 18.23 9.09
N ASP A 100 6.44 18.42 9.39
CA ASP A 100 5.80 17.98 10.64
C ASP A 100 5.66 16.44 10.73
N ALA A 101 5.75 15.73 9.61
CA ALA A 101 5.80 14.25 9.62
C ALA A 101 7.10 13.76 10.28
N GLU A 102 7.06 12.61 10.95
CA GLU A 102 8.27 12.00 11.50
C GLU A 102 9.23 11.55 10.37
N ASP A 103 10.51 11.38 10.70
CA ASP A 103 11.40 10.63 9.80
C ASP A 103 10.90 9.18 9.71
N VAL A 104 10.56 8.73 8.51
CA VAL A 104 9.92 7.43 8.30
C VAL A 104 10.77 6.25 8.77
N VAL A 105 12.10 6.32 8.61
CA VAL A 105 13.01 5.26 9.07
C VAL A 105 13.06 5.23 10.59
N ALA A 106 13.18 6.40 11.25
CA ALA A 106 13.14 6.50 12.69
C ALA A 106 11.81 6.00 13.27
N LEU A 107 10.69 6.37 12.63
CA LEU A 107 9.35 5.93 13.02
C LEU A 107 9.19 4.42 12.91
N TYR A 108 9.54 3.82 11.77
CA TYR A 108 9.45 2.37 11.58
C TYR A 108 10.33 1.62 12.57
N ARG A 109 11.57 2.07 12.79
CA ARG A 109 12.46 1.44 13.78
C ARG A 109 11.88 1.48 15.19
N LYS A 110 11.34 2.63 15.61
CA LYS A 110 10.68 2.81 16.91
C LYS A 110 9.54 1.81 17.08
N LEU A 111 8.63 1.75 16.12
CA LEU A 111 7.46 0.86 16.16
C LEU A 111 7.86 -0.62 16.12
N LEU A 112 8.80 -1.00 15.26
CA LEU A 112 9.32 -2.37 15.20
C LEU A 112 10.00 -2.78 16.51
N THR A 113 10.81 -1.90 17.12
CA THR A 113 11.49 -2.19 18.38
C THR A 113 10.50 -2.49 19.52
N GLN A 114 9.37 -1.78 19.53
CA GLN A 114 8.30 -1.92 20.52
C GLN A 114 7.36 -3.10 20.25
N ALA A 115 7.33 -3.62 19.02
CA ALA A 115 6.46 -4.73 18.64
C ALA A 115 6.99 -6.07 19.17
N ASP A 116 6.09 -7.05 19.26
CA ASP A 116 6.46 -8.45 19.47
C ASP A 116 7.26 -9.00 18.29
N ASP A 117 8.05 -10.04 18.53
CA ASP A 117 8.80 -10.70 17.47
C ASP A 117 7.81 -11.32 16.45
N HIS A 118 8.08 -11.08 15.16
CA HIS A 118 7.17 -11.40 14.06
C HIS A 118 5.76 -10.81 14.21
N GLY A 119 5.60 -9.69 14.93
CA GLY A 119 4.30 -9.08 15.21
C GLY A 119 3.79 -8.09 14.17
N VAL A 120 4.62 -7.68 13.19
CA VAL A 120 4.27 -6.60 12.24
C VAL A 120 4.29 -7.08 10.80
N THR A 121 3.23 -6.80 10.05
CA THR A 121 3.21 -6.93 8.59
C THR A 121 3.56 -5.59 7.96
N LEU A 122 4.60 -5.56 7.12
CA LEU A 122 4.94 -4.39 6.31
C LEU A 122 4.21 -4.49 4.97
N VAL A 123 3.56 -3.41 4.52
CA VAL A 123 2.86 -3.36 3.24
C VAL A 123 3.41 -2.19 2.43
N THR A 124 3.98 -2.45 1.25
CA THR A 124 4.37 -1.39 0.30
C THR A 124 3.37 -1.35 -0.85
N ILE A 125 2.84 -0.17 -1.10
CA ILE A 125 2.04 0.15 -2.29
C ILE A 125 2.66 1.27 -3.13
N GLY A 126 3.83 1.77 -2.72
CA GLY A 126 4.66 2.69 -3.51
C GLY A 126 6.09 2.17 -3.71
N TYR A 127 7.03 3.10 -3.80
CA TYR A 127 8.46 2.84 -4.02
C TYR A 127 9.13 2.19 -2.80
N HIS A 128 10.22 1.47 -3.06
CA HIS A 128 10.96 0.75 -2.02
C HIS A 128 12.01 1.60 -1.28
N THR A 129 12.02 2.92 -1.49
CA THR A 129 12.99 3.87 -0.91
C THR A 129 13.07 3.74 0.61
N ASN A 130 11.93 3.70 1.30
CA ASN A 130 11.87 3.58 2.75
C ASN A 130 12.31 2.20 3.25
N VAL A 131 11.96 1.14 2.52
CA VAL A 131 12.36 -0.23 2.87
C VAL A 131 13.87 -0.38 2.76
N ALA A 132 14.47 0.09 1.67
CA ALA A 132 15.92 0.07 1.49
C ALA A 132 16.63 0.90 2.56
N ALA A 133 16.12 2.10 2.87
CA ALA A 133 16.66 2.94 3.93
C ALA A 133 16.52 2.30 5.33
N LEU A 134 15.42 1.60 5.61
CA LEU A 134 15.23 0.82 6.83
C LEU A 134 16.26 -0.31 6.94
N LEU A 135 16.49 -1.08 5.88
CA LEU A 135 17.49 -2.16 5.88
C LEU A 135 18.91 -1.64 6.05
N ARG A 136 19.25 -0.49 5.45
CA ARG A 136 20.56 0.17 5.59
C ARG A 136 20.77 0.86 6.95
N SER A 137 19.72 1.09 7.72
CA SER A 137 19.84 1.68 9.05
C SER A 137 20.58 0.75 10.02
N PRO A 138 21.21 1.25 11.11
CA PRO A 138 21.95 0.41 12.06
C PRO A 138 21.12 -0.76 12.60
N ASP A 139 21.59 -1.99 12.45
CA ASP A 139 20.86 -3.23 12.80
C ASP A 139 19.49 -3.39 12.09
N GLY A 140 19.28 -2.69 10.97
CA GLY A 140 18.00 -2.64 10.25
C GLY A 140 17.56 -4.02 9.76
N ILE A 141 18.49 -4.78 9.19
CA ILE A 141 18.26 -6.17 8.75
C ILE A 141 17.88 -7.06 9.94
N GLU A 142 18.60 -6.98 11.05
CA GLU A 142 18.34 -7.76 12.28
C GLU A 142 17.00 -7.40 12.90
N LEU A 143 16.68 -6.10 12.95
CA LEU A 143 15.41 -5.60 13.45
C LEU A 143 14.24 -6.13 12.61
N VAL A 144 14.32 -6.03 11.28
CA VAL A 144 13.30 -6.57 10.37
C VAL A 144 13.18 -8.09 10.53
N ARG A 145 14.31 -8.81 10.56
CA ARG A 145 14.33 -10.27 10.75
C ARG A 145 13.63 -10.70 12.03
N ARG A 146 13.77 -9.91 13.09
CA ARG A 146 13.17 -10.21 14.39
C ARG A 146 11.69 -9.81 14.46
N LYS A 147 11.32 -8.65 13.94
CA LYS A 147 10.03 -8.00 14.24
C LYS A 147 8.99 -8.14 13.14
N VAL A 148 9.41 -8.29 11.89
CA VAL A 148 8.49 -8.37 10.76
C VAL A 148 8.07 -9.81 10.52
N SER A 149 6.75 -10.03 10.44
CA SER A 149 6.15 -11.32 10.10
C SER A 149 6.42 -11.66 8.63
N ARG A 150 6.02 -10.75 7.75
CA ARG A 150 6.15 -10.77 6.30
C ARG A 150 6.06 -9.35 5.71
N TRP A 151 6.53 -9.21 4.49
CA TRP A 151 6.29 -8.05 3.64
C TRP A 151 5.29 -8.41 2.54
N VAL A 152 4.31 -7.54 2.30
CA VAL A 152 3.41 -7.62 1.15
C VAL A 152 3.71 -6.44 0.23
N CYS A 153 4.11 -6.73 -1.00
CA CYS A 153 4.66 -5.74 -1.94
C CYS A 153 3.77 -5.63 -3.17
N MET A 154 3.16 -4.47 -3.41
CA MET A 154 2.61 -4.15 -4.72
C MET A 154 3.77 -3.84 -5.67
N GLY A 155 3.93 -4.67 -6.70
CA GLY A 155 4.95 -4.46 -7.71
C GLY A 155 5.37 -5.76 -8.39
N GLY A 156 6.09 -5.62 -9.50
CA GLY A 156 6.38 -6.73 -10.39
C GLY A 156 5.23 -7.04 -11.35
N ASN A 157 5.56 -7.81 -12.38
CA ASN A 157 4.60 -8.40 -13.30
C ASN A 157 4.99 -9.87 -13.48
N PHE A 158 4.23 -10.83 -12.96
CA PHE A 158 4.63 -12.24 -12.97
C PHE A 158 3.88 -12.99 -14.07
N ILE A 159 4.33 -12.80 -15.32
CA ILE A 159 3.64 -13.33 -16.51
C ILE A 159 4.49 -14.40 -17.19
N GLY A 160 3.85 -15.49 -17.61
CA GLY A 160 4.49 -16.59 -18.34
C GLY A 160 4.98 -17.73 -17.42
N SER A 161 5.65 -18.71 -18.03
CA SER A 161 6.20 -19.89 -17.34
C SER A 161 7.59 -20.22 -17.94
N PRO A 162 8.71 -19.87 -17.26
CA PRO A 162 8.75 -19.17 -15.97
C PRO A 162 8.23 -17.74 -16.06
N ALA A 163 7.72 -17.22 -14.94
CA ALA A 163 7.25 -15.83 -14.87
C ALA A 163 8.41 -14.86 -15.13
N ARG A 164 8.17 -13.82 -15.93
CA ARG A 164 9.15 -12.77 -16.25
C ARG A 164 8.49 -11.41 -16.22
N ASP A 165 9.32 -10.40 -15.99
CA ASP A 165 8.86 -9.03 -16.13
C ASP A 165 8.47 -8.73 -17.58
N ASP A 166 7.31 -8.11 -17.76
CA ASP A 166 6.93 -7.47 -19.01
C ASP A 166 7.08 -5.95 -18.84
N LEU A 167 8.30 -5.46 -19.11
CA LEU A 167 8.65 -4.04 -19.01
C LEU A 167 7.73 -3.14 -19.85
N THR A 168 7.07 -3.66 -20.89
CA THR A 168 6.15 -2.87 -21.72
C THR A 168 4.88 -2.48 -20.98
N LEU A 169 4.49 -3.28 -19.99
CA LEU A 169 3.36 -2.98 -19.13
C LEU A 169 3.72 -1.89 -18.10
N GLY A 170 5.01 -1.72 -17.80
CA GLY A 170 5.53 -0.78 -16.80
C GLY A 170 5.39 -1.29 -15.36
N ASN A 171 6.36 -0.98 -14.50
CA ASN A 171 6.37 -1.36 -13.09
C ASN A 171 6.80 -0.16 -12.25
N ALA A 172 5.89 0.81 -12.04
CA ALA A 172 6.24 2.10 -11.45
C ALA A 172 6.92 1.96 -10.08
N ASN A 173 6.41 1.06 -9.22
CA ASN A 173 6.97 0.84 -7.88
C ASN A 173 8.42 0.32 -7.91
N PHE A 174 8.82 -0.36 -8.98
CA PHE A 174 10.21 -0.82 -9.15
C PHE A 174 11.07 0.21 -9.90
N LEU A 175 10.49 0.96 -10.84
CA LEU A 175 11.23 1.81 -11.77
C LEU A 175 11.49 3.23 -11.28
N VAL A 176 10.71 3.74 -10.31
CA VAL A 176 10.88 5.12 -9.82
C VAL A 176 12.14 5.26 -8.94
N ASP A 177 12.45 4.23 -8.14
CA ASP A 177 13.69 4.12 -7.39
C ASP A 177 14.27 2.68 -7.54
N PRO A 178 14.91 2.39 -8.70
CA PRO A 178 15.35 1.04 -9.04
C PRO A 178 16.49 0.56 -8.13
N ALA A 179 17.37 1.47 -7.69
CA ALA A 179 18.45 1.14 -6.76
C ALA A 179 17.89 0.71 -5.40
N ALA A 180 16.92 1.47 -4.85
CA ALA A 180 16.28 1.07 -3.60
C ALA A 180 15.48 -0.23 -3.76
N THR A 181 14.79 -0.42 -4.88
CA THR A 181 14.05 -1.67 -5.17
C THR A 181 14.98 -2.87 -5.22
N TYR A 182 16.07 -2.77 -5.99
CA TYR A 182 17.09 -3.80 -6.09
C TYR A 182 17.65 -4.17 -4.71
N ASP A 183 18.03 -3.16 -3.92
CA ASP A 183 18.56 -3.33 -2.57
C ASP A 183 17.55 -3.98 -1.64
N ALA A 184 16.30 -3.49 -1.63
CA ALA A 184 15.25 -3.96 -0.74
C ALA A 184 14.91 -5.44 -1.00
N ILE A 185 14.67 -5.81 -2.26
CA ILE A 185 14.25 -7.17 -2.62
C ILE A 185 15.39 -8.18 -2.38
N ASN A 186 16.62 -7.85 -2.76
CA ASN A 186 17.75 -8.79 -2.65
C ASN A 186 18.24 -9.01 -1.20
N HIS A 187 18.00 -8.06 -0.29
CA HIS A 187 18.47 -8.14 1.09
C HIS A 187 17.35 -8.34 2.12
N TRP A 188 16.09 -8.48 1.68
CA TRP A 188 14.97 -8.68 2.59
C TRP A 188 15.10 -9.99 3.39
N PRO A 189 15.07 -9.95 4.74
CA PRO A 189 15.41 -11.13 5.55
C PRO A 189 14.20 -11.95 6.02
N ARG A 190 12.99 -11.65 5.54
CA ARG A 190 11.72 -12.27 5.96
C ARG A 190 10.91 -12.74 4.76
N PRO A 191 9.80 -13.47 4.95
CA PRO A 191 8.91 -13.77 3.85
C PRO A 191 8.43 -12.50 3.14
N VAL A 192 8.34 -12.52 1.82
CA VAL A 192 7.73 -11.48 0.99
C VAL A 192 6.75 -12.09 0.01
N VAL A 193 5.60 -11.43 -0.15
CA VAL A 193 4.59 -11.77 -1.16
C VAL A 193 4.40 -10.59 -2.10
N PHE A 194 4.63 -10.81 -3.38
CA PHE A 194 4.42 -9.81 -4.42
C PHE A 194 2.99 -9.89 -4.97
N ALA A 195 2.31 -8.75 -5.02
CA ALA A 195 1.08 -8.54 -5.74
C ALA A 195 1.43 -7.87 -7.08
N GLY A 196 1.64 -8.71 -8.10
CA GLY A 196 1.96 -8.26 -9.44
C GLY A 196 0.81 -7.50 -10.11
N ARG A 197 1.12 -6.73 -11.15
CA ARG A 197 0.11 -5.91 -11.85
C ARG A 197 -1.00 -6.73 -12.47
N GLU A 198 -0.73 -7.95 -12.92
CA GLU A 198 -1.73 -8.88 -13.42
C GLU A 198 -2.79 -9.27 -12.37
N VAL A 199 -2.55 -9.01 -11.08
CA VAL A 199 -3.51 -9.27 -10.00
C VAL A 199 -4.53 -8.15 -9.89
N GLY A 200 -4.10 -6.87 -9.90
CA GLY A 200 -4.99 -5.73 -9.62
C GLY A 200 -4.89 -4.52 -10.55
N SER A 201 -3.88 -4.46 -11.43
CA SER A 201 -3.64 -3.42 -12.43
C SER A 201 -3.85 -3.97 -13.85
N VAL A 202 -3.45 -3.25 -14.90
CA VAL A 202 -3.43 -3.79 -16.27
C VAL A 202 -2.41 -4.93 -16.34
N PRO A 203 -2.74 -6.12 -16.90
CA PRO A 203 -3.93 -6.44 -17.70
C PRO A 203 -5.10 -7.12 -16.95
N SER A 204 -5.11 -7.14 -15.62
CA SER A 204 -6.11 -7.83 -14.78
C SER A 204 -7.56 -7.51 -15.14
N GLY A 205 -7.85 -6.26 -15.52
CA GLY A 205 -9.19 -5.77 -15.87
C GLY A 205 -10.08 -5.43 -14.67
N LEU A 206 -9.64 -5.72 -13.44
CA LEU A 206 -10.37 -5.38 -12.21
C LEU A 206 -10.40 -3.86 -12.02
N THR A 207 -11.56 -3.35 -11.66
CA THR A 207 -11.72 -1.94 -11.32
C THR A 207 -12.69 -1.69 -10.17
N ALA A 208 -12.45 -0.62 -9.41
CA ALA A 208 -13.35 -0.14 -8.35
C ALA A 208 -13.21 1.39 -8.15
N GLY A 209 -14.08 1.97 -7.33
CA GLY A 209 -14.08 3.37 -6.90
C GLY A 209 -15.07 4.27 -7.63
N ALA A 210 -15.92 3.73 -8.51
CA ALA A 210 -16.98 4.50 -9.14
C ALA A 210 -18.00 5.02 -8.11
N ARG A 211 -18.30 4.21 -7.08
CA ARG A 211 -19.28 4.52 -6.04
C ARG A 211 -18.76 5.47 -4.97
N LEU A 212 -17.49 5.91 -5.05
CA LEU A 212 -17.01 7.03 -4.23
C LEU A 212 -17.87 8.29 -4.42
N ALA A 213 -18.51 8.46 -5.59
CA ALA A 213 -19.47 9.54 -5.85
C ALA A 213 -20.72 9.49 -4.95
N GLU A 214 -21.04 8.33 -4.36
CA GLU A 214 -22.15 8.13 -3.41
C GLU A 214 -21.76 8.55 -1.98
N THR A 215 -20.46 8.69 -1.68
CA THR A 215 -19.98 9.11 -0.36
C THR A 215 -20.06 10.63 -0.20
N PRO A 216 -20.03 11.19 1.03
CA PRO A 216 -20.13 12.64 1.21
C PRO A 216 -19.05 13.42 0.45
N ALA A 217 -19.39 14.62 -0.03
CA ALA A 217 -18.50 15.44 -0.87
C ALA A 217 -17.21 15.91 -0.17
N ASP A 218 -17.18 15.87 1.16
CA ASP A 218 -16.00 16.17 1.99
C ASP A 218 -15.12 14.94 2.27
N ASN A 219 -15.43 13.77 1.69
CA ASN A 219 -14.59 12.58 1.79
C ASN A 219 -13.26 12.78 1.04
N PRO A 220 -12.10 12.74 1.71
CA PRO A 220 -10.80 12.96 1.06
C PRO A 220 -10.51 11.95 -0.07
N VAL A 221 -11.00 10.71 0.03
CA VAL A 221 -10.79 9.67 -1.00
C VAL A 221 -11.66 9.93 -2.23
N ARG A 222 -12.89 10.40 -2.03
CA ARG A 222 -13.75 10.89 -3.12
C ARG A 222 -13.09 12.08 -3.84
N ILE A 223 -12.62 13.07 -3.07
CA ILE A 223 -11.93 14.24 -3.62
C ILE A 223 -10.69 13.81 -4.41
N ALA A 224 -9.94 12.82 -3.92
CA ALA A 224 -8.78 12.29 -4.64
C ALA A 224 -9.16 11.74 -6.02
N TYR A 225 -10.21 10.92 -6.09
CA TYR A 225 -10.72 10.37 -7.36
C TYR A 225 -11.27 11.46 -8.28
N GLU A 226 -12.05 12.42 -7.76
CA GLU A 226 -12.55 13.55 -8.54
C GLU A 226 -11.38 14.35 -9.13
N CYS A 227 -10.36 14.70 -8.34
CA CYS A 227 -9.17 15.39 -8.82
C CYS A 227 -8.41 14.60 -9.90
N TYR A 228 -8.22 13.30 -9.68
CA TYR A 228 -7.48 12.44 -10.61
C TYR A 228 -8.17 12.33 -11.99
N PHE A 229 -9.49 12.31 -12.01
CA PHE A 229 -10.33 12.15 -13.21
C PHE A 229 -11.00 13.44 -13.72
N GLY A 230 -10.58 14.61 -13.23
CA GLY A 230 -11.03 15.91 -13.77
C GLY A 230 -12.44 16.33 -13.34
N GLY A 231 -12.81 16.06 -12.09
CA GLY A 231 -14.02 16.52 -11.41
C GLY A 231 -15.12 15.47 -11.23
N VAL A 232 -14.86 14.21 -11.59
CA VAL A 232 -15.84 13.10 -11.46
C VAL A 232 -15.17 11.86 -10.91
N CYS A 233 -15.87 11.03 -10.14
CA CYS A 233 -15.35 9.71 -9.80
C CYS A 233 -15.52 8.76 -11.00
N LYS A 234 -14.46 8.01 -11.33
CA LYS A 234 -14.48 6.93 -12.30
C LYS A 234 -13.86 5.68 -11.65
N PRO A 235 -14.22 4.47 -12.11
CA PRO A 235 -13.53 3.28 -11.64
C PRO A 235 -12.06 3.34 -12.08
N ARG A 236 -11.15 2.93 -11.18
CA ARG A 236 -9.71 2.78 -11.39
C ARG A 236 -9.31 1.34 -11.09
N HIS A 237 -8.16 0.92 -11.57
CA HIS A 237 -7.63 -0.38 -11.17
C HIS A 237 -7.41 -0.47 -9.65
N VAL A 238 -7.28 -1.67 -9.13
CA VAL A 238 -7.29 -1.96 -7.69
C VAL A 238 -5.97 -2.54 -7.21
N ALA A 239 -4.83 -2.17 -7.83
CA ALA A 239 -3.52 -2.73 -7.51
C ALA A 239 -3.16 -2.58 -6.03
N ASP A 240 -3.30 -1.36 -5.50
CA ASP A 240 -3.01 -1.10 -4.09
C ASP A 240 -4.12 -1.63 -3.16
N PRO A 241 -5.43 -1.44 -3.47
CA PRO A 241 -6.50 -2.05 -2.69
C PRO A 241 -6.39 -3.56 -2.51
N VAL A 242 -6.06 -4.33 -3.56
CA VAL A 242 -5.94 -5.80 -3.43
C VAL A 242 -4.70 -6.20 -2.64
N THR A 243 -3.62 -5.43 -2.72
CA THR A 243 -2.40 -5.64 -1.94
C THR A 243 -2.69 -5.49 -0.44
N VAL A 244 -3.39 -4.42 -0.05
CA VAL A 244 -3.87 -4.21 1.33
C VAL A 244 -4.85 -5.30 1.75
N LEU A 245 -5.80 -5.64 0.89
CA LEU A 245 -6.81 -6.67 1.17
C LEU A 245 -6.16 -8.03 1.45
N TYR A 246 -5.18 -8.44 0.64
CA TYR A 246 -4.41 -9.66 0.86
C TYR A 246 -3.57 -9.60 2.15
N ALA A 247 -2.95 -8.46 2.44
CA ALA A 247 -2.14 -8.29 3.65
C ALA A 247 -2.93 -8.57 4.93
N VAL A 248 -4.23 -8.22 4.95
CA VAL A 248 -5.13 -8.42 6.09
C VAL A 248 -5.88 -9.74 6.02
N ARG A 249 -6.51 -10.08 4.88
CA ARG A 249 -7.42 -11.24 4.78
C ARG A 249 -6.76 -12.52 4.24
N GLY A 250 -5.53 -12.45 3.76
CA GLY A 250 -4.85 -13.58 3.13
C GLY A 250 -5.49 -13.99 1.80
N LEU A 251 -5.29 -15.25 1.41
CA LEU A 251 -5.69 -15.78 0.09
C LEU A 251 -7.20 -15.81 -0.13
N ARG A 252 -7.96 -16.22 0.91
CA ARG A 252 -9.40 -16.55 0.81
C ARG A 252 -9.65 -17.41 -0.43
N ASP A 253 -10.83 -17.28 -1.05
CA ASP A 253 -11.13 -17.88 -2.36
C ASP A 253 -10.79 -16.94 -3.52
N TRP A 254 -9.95 -15.93 -3.30
CA TRP A 254 -9.66 -14.91 -4.31
C TRP A 254 -8.34 -15.16 -5.03
N TRP A 255 -7.35 -15.66 -4.30
CA TRP A 255 -6.01 -15.83 -4.84
C TRP A 255 -5.44 -17.19 -4.49
N ASP A 256 -4.60 -17.68 -5.39
CA ASP A 256 -3.63 -18.73 -5.12
C ASP A 256 -2.25 -18.08 -4.93
N LEU A 257 -1.26 -18.87 -4.54
CA LEU A 257 0.10 -18.41 -4.28
C LEU A 257 1.10 -19.29 -5.02
N HIS A 258 2.03 -18.66 -5.74
CA HIS A 258 3.24 -19.34 -6.19
C HIS A 258 4.33 -19.10 -5.14
N ASP A 259 4.60 -20.10 -4.29
CA ASP A 259 5.43 -19.98 -3.08
C ASP A 259 6.75 -20.76 -3.12
N THR A 260 7.12 -21.27 -4.29
CA THR A 260 8.41 -21.91 -4.55
C THR A 260 9.23 -21.04 -5.49
N GLY A 261 10.55 -21.03 -5.29
CA GLY A 261 11.47 -20.20 -6.06
C GLY A 261 11.76 -18.82 -5.47
N PHE A 262 12.21 -17.92 -6.34
CA PHE A 262 12.54 -16.54 -6.03
C PHE A 262 12.60 -15.67 -7.30
N MET A 263 12.48 -14.36 -7.14
CA MET A 263 12.73 -13.38 -8.18
C MET A 263 14.24 -13.17 -8.37
N ASP A 264 14.79 -13.56 -9.52
CA ASP A 264 16.15 -13.25 -9.93
C ASP A 264 16.20 -11.84 -10.55
N LEU A 265 16.03 -10.85 -9.69
CA LEU A 265 15.94 -9.43 -10.05
C LEU A 265 17.33 -8.88 -10.40
N GLN A 266 17.43 -8.26 -11.58
CA GLN A 266 18.64 -7.62 -12.08
C GLN A 266 18.64 -6.11 -11.77
N PRO A 267 19.80 -5.43 -11.79
CA PRO A 267 19.90 -3.99 -11.51
C PRO A 267 19.10 -3.08 -12.47
N ASP A 268 18.80 -3.55 -13.67
CA ASP A 268 17.96 -2.84 -14.66
C ASP A 268 16.45 -3.08 -14.47
N MET A 269 16.07 -3.73 -13.36
CA MET A 269 14.72 -4.13 -12.96
C MET A 269 14.09 -5.24 -13.81
N ALA A 270 14.81 -5.78 -14.81
CA ALA A 270 14.39 -7.02 -15.43
C ALA A 270 14.48 -8.17 -14.42
N PHE A 271 13.53 -9.10 -14.47
CA PHE A 271 13.61 -10.32 -13.68
C PHE A 271 13.02 -11.52 -14.40
N GLU A 272 13.50 -12.69 -14.00
CA GLU A 272 12.88 -13.98 -14.24
C GLU A 272 12.64 -14.66 -12.88
N TRP A 273 11.51 -15.31 -12.73
CA TRP A 273 11.27 -16.18 -11.59
C TRP A 273 12.05 -17.49 -11.75
N LYS A 274 12.86 -17.82 -10.75
CA LYS A 274 13.62 -19.07 -10.71
C LYS A 274 12.94 -20.04 -9.78
N ASP A 275 12.29 -21.06 -10.34
CA ASP A 275 11.70 -22.14 -9.57
C ASP A 275 12.77 -22.93 -8.80
N GLY A 276 12.40 -23.41 -7.62
CA GLY A 276 13.30 -24.15 -6.74
C GLY A 276 12.89 -24.05 -5.27
N PRO A 277 13.76 -24.49 -4.33
CA PRO A 277 13.52 -24.32 -2.90
C PRO A 277 13.25 -22.83 -2.60
N GLY A 278 12.11 -22.55 -1.97
CA GLY A 278 11.66 -21.18 -1.72
C GLY A 278 12.66 -20.39 -0.87
N ARG A 279 12.98 -19.16 -1.30
CA ARG A 279 13.81 -18.21 -0.53
C ARG A 279 12.96 -17.30 0.38
N GLY A 280 11.77 -17.77 0.76
CA GLY A 280 10.77 -16.94 1.43
C GLY A 280 10.12 -15.91 0.51
N GLN A 281 10.23 -16.05 -0.82
CA GLN A 281 9.54 -15.19 -1.77
C GLN A 281 8.35 -15.94 -2.38
N ALA A 282 7.27 -15.22 -2.63
CA ALA A 282 6.10 -15.73 -3.32
C ALA A 282 5.43 -14.61 -4.13
N TYR A 283 4.58 -14.96 -5.10
CA TYR A 283 3.72 -14.00 -5.79
C TYR A 283 2.29 -14.49 -5.90
N LEU A 284 1.34 -13.54 -5.88
CA LEU A 284 -0.09 -13.82 -5.95
C LEU A 284 -0.51 -14.23 -7.36
N LEU A 285 -1.40 -15.22 -7.40
CA LEU A 285 -2.08 -15.67 -8.61
C LEU A 285 -3.58 -15.41 -8.47
N LYS A 286 -4.24 -15.00 -9.55
CA LYS A 286 -5.71 -14.94 -9.58
C LYS A 286 -6.27 -16.35 -9.51
N LYS A 287 -7.23 -16.58 -8.62
CA LYS A 287 -7.85 -17.91 -8.48
C LYS A 287 -8.80 -18.18 -9.65
N THR A 288 -8.62 -19.35 -10.26
CA THR A 288 -9.57 -19.89 -11.25
C THR A 288 -10.31 -21.06 -10.60
N LEU A 289 -11.63 -21.00 -10.62
CA LEU A 289 -12.49 -22.05 -10.08
C LEU A 289 -12.48 -23.29 -11.00
N PRO A 290 -12.89 -24.48 -10.52
CA PRO A 290 -12.88 -25.71 -11.32
C PRO A 290 -13.71 -25.66 -12.61
N ASP A 291 -14.71 -24.77 -12.68
CA ASP A 291 -15.54 -24.53 -13.86
C ASP A 291 -14.93 -23.51 -14.84
N GLY A 292 -13.73 -23.00 -14.55
CA GLY A 292 -13.02 -22.00 -15.35
C GLY A 292 -13.39 -20.54 -15.04
N ALA A 293 -14.31 -20.28 -14.11
CA ALA A 293 -14.67 -18.91 -13.72
C ALA A 293 -13.56 -18.27 -12.85
N THR A 294 -13.35 -16.96 -12.99
CA THR A 294 -12.46 -16.18 -12.12
C THR A 294 -13.24 -15.61 -10.93
N THR A 295 -12.54 -15.33 -9.83
CA THR A 295 -13.13 -14.72 -8.62
C THR A 295 -13.07 -13.19 -8.62
N ASP A 296 -12.66 -12.61 -9.74
CA ASP A 296 -12.44 -11.18 -9.97
C ASP A 296 -13.62 -10.30 -9.58
N ARG A 297 -14.83 -10.69 -9.98
CA ARG A 297 -16.05 -9.93 -9.65
C ARG A 297 -16.32 -9.87 -8.15
N ALA A 298 -15.91 -10.90 -7.40
CA ALA A 298 -16.01 -10.90 -5.95
C ALA A 298 -14.96 -9.94 -5.35
N VAL A 299 -13.74 -9.93 -5.89
CA VAL A 299 -12.68 -9.01 -5.46
C VAL A 299 -13.06 -7.55 -5.74
N GLU A 300 -13.54 -7.23 -6.95
CA GLU A 300 -14.02 -5.87 -7.29
C GLU A 300 -15.10 -5.41 -6.31
N ARG A 301 -16.09 -6.27 -6.04
CA ARG A 301 -17.18 -5.95 -5.11
C ARG A 301 -16.66 -5.66 -3.71
N VAL A 302 -15.77 -6.50 -3.20
CA VAL A 302 -15.20 -6.32 -1.85
C VAL A 302 -14.35 -5.06 -1.78
N CYS A 303 -13.54 -4.77 -2.78
CA CYS A 303 -12.77 -3.52 -2.86
C CYS A 303 -13.70 -2.31 -2.88
N GLU A 304 -14.76 -2.32 -3.70
CA GLU A 304 -15.73 -1.24 -3.78
C GLU A 304 -16.47 -1.03 -2.44
N GLU A 305 -16.98 -2.11 -1.84
CA GLU A 305 -17.72 -2.07 -0.57
C GLU A 305 -16.87 -1.54 0.59
N LEU A 306 -15.61 -1.99 0.71
CA LEU A 306 -14.70 -1.50 1.73
C LEU A 306 -14.32 -0.04 1.49
N MET A 307 -14.09 0.35 0.23
CA MET A 307 -13.69 1.72 -0.12
C MET A 307 -14.76 2.77 0.23
N ILE A 308 -16.04 2.44 0.08
CA ILE A 308 -17.15 3.34 0.41
C ILE A 308 -17.67 3.19 1.84
N GLN A 309 -17.11 2.27 2.64
CA GLN A 309 -17.56 2.05 4.01
C GLN A 309 -17.41 3.34 4.83
N PRO A 310 -18.49 3.85 5.44
CA PRO A 310 -18.40 5.06 6.27
C PRO A 310 -17.57 4.76 7.54
N PRO A 311 -16.84 5.77 8.07
CA PRO A 311 -16.11 5.63 9.32
C PRO A 311 -17.01 5.17 10.47
N LYS A 312 -16.58 4.16 11.25
CA LYS A 312 -17.28 3.77 12.49
C LYS A 312 -16.99 4.72 13.65
N ARG A 313 -15.81 5.35 13.67
CA ARG A 313 -15.41 6.30 14.72
C ARG A 313 -15.95 7.71 14.40
N PRO A 314 -16.43 8.46 15.40
CA PRO A 314 -16.82 9.85 15.20
C PRO A 314 -15.61 10.68 14.77
N ARG A 315 -15.82 11.61 13.83
CA ARG A 315 -14.79 12.56 13.42
C ARG A 315 -14.48 13.49 14.61
N GLY A 316 -13.21 13.60 14.96
CA GLY A 316 -12.78 14.65 15.88
C GLY A 316 -13.13 16.03 15.31
N ARG A 317 -13.38 17.04 16.18
CA ARG A 317 -13.61 18.42 15.72
C ARG A 317 -12.31 19.00 15.17
N LEU A 318 -12.06 18.80 13.88
CA LEU A 318 -10.99 19.44 13.14
C LEU A 318 -11.59 20.42 12.12
N THR A 319 -10.96 21.59 11.97
CA THR A 319 -11.31 22.56 10.92
C THR A 319 -10.35 22.41 9.75
N ALA A 320 -10.81 22.65 8.53
CA ALA A 320 -9.95 22.69 7.35
C ALA A 320 -8.79 23.67 7.55
N PRO A 321 -7.59 23.39 7.00
CA PRO A 321 -6.45 24.30 7.05
C PRO A 321 -6.85 25.66 6.46
N ARG A 322 -6.55 26.76 7.16
CA ARG A 322 -6.73 28.11 6.60
C ARG A 322 -5.64 28.33 5.56
N ARG A 323 -6.02 28.66 4.31
CA ARG A 323 -5.08 29.14 3.29
C ARG A 323 -4.37 30.38 3.84
N ARG A 324 -3.04 30.33 3.92
CA ARG A 324 -2.21 31.51 4.16
C ARG A 324 -2.01 32.27 2.86
#